data_AF-A0A0D2KKP9-F1
#
_entry.id   AF-A0A0D2KKP9-F1
#
_cell.length_a   1.000
_cell.length_b   1.000
_cell.length_c   1.000
_cell.angle_alpha   90.00
_cell.angle_beta   90.00
_cell.angle_gamma   90.00
#
_symmetry.space_group_name_H-M   'P 1'
#
loop_
_entity.id
_entity.type
_entity.pdbx_description
1 polymer ?
#
loop_
_entity_poly.entity_id
_entity_poly.type
_entity_poly.pdbx_seq_one_letter_code
_entity_poly.pdbx_strand_id
1 'polypeptide(L)'
;MWNSLSDQFGPTSPKELPCGEVPQVILPHYLRPIPQHISNEDLAYLKRKGAFDIPATIQRNELLRCYIQYVHPLLPIIDLRDFLRSIDRNDPSDTISLMLLQAVMFAGTTFIDMNYVTGHEDRRAYQKAYFQKVKMLYDLDYEEDRVTIVQCVLLMTYWYPSPNHPKDIWHWVGIAVADARSIGLNCVPQDNSGTVQEKRLWKRIWWGCYMRDRLVASGMRRTMRIKEEECLVQGLEIEDFEACTSLSDFEHMIGSACAVGSGSTHANLVRLCIALVDLCKIVADILTLQYATPSQKIGGTREATMKLLPKAPSSATEVARRDRDLETWYEGLPVEIRYSFPESQDDRSPISDRLVYLHSTVVASVYAAIASTLHRPQCMITSTKHATETQKTSKTKVYDAARKVASLYRDVVARNMADSVPNTSVAVLLPACVVLHADARSTISATCQESRECLADCVKVLQRLRDTFASADFALLVLSQAIQKLNPTIQGPTPRITSPPELKDGQSKIQSTSPHNPGSTNAPQAPQEKGLLPGFEPGHSQPSPISGEMSTERVDLIGPDERAEEAAHTETQLEEVRAYQEINSVNDLWWDDLMNV
;
A
#
# COMPACT_ATOMS: atom_id res chain seq x y z
N MET A 1 54.35 -11.36 -46.06
CA MET A 1 53.64 -12.65 -45.87
C MET A 1 52.30 -12.39 -45.16
N TRP A 2 51.45 -11.54 -45.76
CA TRP A 2 50.14 -11.13 -45.25
C TRP A 2 49.35 -10.63 -46.48
N ASN A 3 48.73 -11.55 -47.23
CA ASN A 3 47.86 -11.29 -48.40
C ASN A 3 47.24 -12.63 -48.89
N SER A 4 46.58 -13.39 -48.00
CA SER A 4 45.98 -14.69 -48.37
C SER A 4 44.88 -15.19 -47.40
N LEU A 5 44.02 -14.31 -46.88
CA LEU A 5 42.85 -14.69 -46.05
C LEU A 5 41.58 -13.84 -46.33
N SER A 6 41.47 -13.27 -47.54
CA SER A 6 40.36 -12.36 -47.89
C SER A 6 39.14 -13.01 -48.57
N ASP A 7 39.18 -14.32 -48.86
CA ASP A 7 38.21 -15.01 -49.75
C ASP A 7 37.32 -16.08 -49.05
N GLN A 8 37.01 -15.94 -47.75
CA GLN A 8 36.11 -16.89 -47.06
C GLN A 8 34.90 -16.28 -46.32
N PHE A 9 34.71 -14.97 -46.39
CA PHE A 9 33.51 -14.31 -45.82
C PHE A 9 32.84 -13.38 -46.83
N GLY A 10 32.44 -13.95 -47.98
CA GLY A 10 31.41 -13.32 -48.80
C GLY A 10 30.07 -13.29 -48.04
N PRO A 11 29.23 -12.25 -48.21
CA PRO A 11 27.96 -12.18 -47.52
C PRO A 11 27.05 -13.28 -48.02
N THR A 12 26.76 -14.28 -47.18
CA THR A 12 25.54 -15.07 -47.35
C THR A 12 24.38 -14.11 -47.23
N SER A 13 23.75 -13.79 -48.36
CA SER A 13 22.54 -12.98 -48.39
C SER A 13 21.59 -13.48 -47.31
N PRO A 14 21.04 -12.60 -46.44
CA PRO A 14 19.92 -13.01 -45.63
C PRO A 14 18.88 -13.58 -46.58
N LYS A 15 18.33 -14.76 -46.26
CA LYS A 15 17.04 -15.11 -46.84
C LYS A 15 16.11 -14.01 -46.42
N GLU A 16 15.61 -13.23 -47.38
CA GLU A 16 14.54 -12.29 -47.13
C GLU A 16 13.41 -13.09 -46.47
N LEU A 17 13.18 -12.86 -45.17
CA LEU A 17 11.89 -13.19 -44.60
C LEU A 17 10.87 -12.41 -45.44
N PRO A 18 9.71 -13.02 -45.78
CA PRO A 18 8.70 -12.30 -46.55
C PRO A 18 8.43 -10.98 -45.85
N CYS A 19 8.54 -9.87 -46.61
CA CYS A 19 8.36 -8.52 -46.10
C CYS A 19 7.05 -8.47 -45.32
N GLY A 20 7.14 -8.49 -43.99
CA GLY A 20 5.97 -8.63 -43.13
C GLY A 20 5.03 -7.48 -43.42
N GLU A 21 3.78 -7.79 -43.75
CA GLU A 21 2.76 -6.78 -44.03
C GLU A 21 2.75 -5.79 -42.85
N VAL A 22 3.06 -4.53 -43.12
CA VAL A 22 3.12 -3.49 -42.09
C VAL A 22 1.77 -3.49 -41.37
N PRO A 23 1.71 -3.72 -40.05
CA PRO A 23 0.44 -3.90 -39.36
C PRO A 23 -0.42 -2.64 -39.49
N GLN A 24 -1.43 -2.67 -40.37
CA GLN A 24 -2.30 -1.51 -40.57
C GLN A 24 -3.10 -1.26 -39.28
N VAL A 25 -2.73 -0.23 -38.53
CA VAL A 25 -3.39 0.22 -37.30
C VAL A 25 -3.97 1.59 -37.59
N ILE A 26 -5.26 1.76 -37.31
CA ILE A 26 -5.97 3.03 -37.49
C ILE A 26 -6.36 3.49 -36.09
N LEU A 27 -5.80 4.62 -35.67
CA LEU A 27 -6.13 5.26 -34.40
C LEU A 27 -7.17 6.38 -34.62
N PRO A 28 -8.04 6.66 -33.64
CA PRO A 28 -8.88 7.86 -33.64
C PRO A 28 -8.02 9.14 -33.80
N HIS A 29 -8.58 10.17 -34.43
CA HIS A 29 -7.81 11.38 -34.78
C HIS A 29 -7.33 12.17 -33.57
N TYR A 30 -7.99 12.06 -32.41
CA TYR A 30 -7.52 12.65 -31.15
C TYR A 30 -6.30 11.95 -30.53
N LEU A 31 -5.79 10.87 -31.12
CA LEU A 31 -4.57 10.22 -30.67
C LEU A 31 -3.37 10.64 -31.52
N ARG A 32 -2.23 10.82 -30.85
CA ARG A 32 -0.93 10.98 -31.53
C ARG A 32 -0.71 9.81 -32.51
N PRO A 33 -0.10 10.06 -33.69
CA PRO A 33 0.25 8.99 -34.61
C PRO A 33 1.24 8.01 -33.96
N ILE A 34 1.32 6.80 -34.52
CA ILE A 34 2.23 5.77 -34.04
C ILE A 34 3.68 6.28 -34.13
N PRO A 35 4.48 6.20 -33.05
CA PRO A 35 5.86 6.64 -33.07
C PRO A 35 6.72 5.84 -34.04
N GLN A 36 7.67 6.52 -34.69
CA GLN A 36 8.49 5.95 -35.77
C GLN A 36 9.56 4.96 -35.26
N HIS A 37 9.89 4.97 -33.97
CA HIS A 37 10.90 4.07 -33.39
C HIS A 37 10.39 2.68 -33.05
N ILE A 38 9.06 2.47 -33.04
CA ILE A 38 8.47 1.17 -32.70
C ILE A 38 8.61 0.21 -33.90
N SER A 39 9.21 -0.96 -33.66
CA SER A 39 9.48 -1.93 -34.72
C SER A 39 8.17 -2.55 -35.27
N ASN A 40 8.19 -3.03 -36.51
CA ASN A 40 7.05 -3.74 -37.09
C ASN A 40 6.66 -5.02 -36.31
N GLU A 41 7.62 -5.66 -35.63
CA GLU A 41 7.35 -6.81 -34.76
C GLU A 41 6.61 -6.39 -33.48
N ASP A 42 7.03 -5.29 -32.86
CA ASP A 42 6.39 -4.71 -31.67
C ASP A 42 5.00 -4.16 -32.00
N LEU A 43 4.81 -3.52 -33.16
CA LEU A 43 3.50 -3.12 -33.66
C LEU A 43 2.58 -4.33 -33.88
N ALA A 44 3.09 -5.42 -34.46
CA ALA A 44 2.33 -6.66 -34.64
C ALA A 44 2.00 -7.32 -33.29
N TYR A 45 2.90 -7.25 -32.31
CA TYR A 45 2.67 -7.72 -30.94
C TYR A 45 1.58 -6.89 -30.24
N LEU A 46 1.72 -5.56 -30.21
CA LEU A 46 0.79 -4.62 -29.59
C LEU A 46 -0.61 -4.74 -30.20
N LYS A 47 -0.71 -4.85 -31.54
CA LYS A 47 -1.97 -5.10 -32.25
C LYS A 47 -2.58 -6.45 -31.87
N ARG A 48 -1.81 -7.54 -31.91
CA ARG A 48 -2.27 -8.89 -31.50
C ARG A 48 -2.72 -8.95 -30.03
N LYS A 49 -2.21 -8.05 -29.19
CA LYS A 49 -2.56 -7.96 -27.76
C LYS A 49 -3.64 -6.91 -27.45
N GLY A 50 -4.17 -6.21 -28.46
CA GLY A 50 -5.24 -5.22 -28.29
C GLY A 50 -4.81 -3.93 -27.58
N ALA A 51 -3.52 -3.57 -27.59
CA ALA A 51 -3.04 -2.34 -26.95
C ALA A 51 -3.57 -1.06 -27.63
N PHE A 52 -3.86 -1.14 -28.93
CA PHE A 52 -4.49 -0.08 -29.72
C PHE A 52 -6.02 -0.04 -29.59
N ASP A 53 -6.65 -1.04 -28.96
CA ASP A 53 -8.10 -1.16 -28.93
C ASP A 53 -8.70 -0.13 -27.97
N ILE A 54 -9.47 0.80 -28.52
CA ILE A 54 -10.31 1.75 -27.79
C ILE A 54 -11.74 1.19 -27.71
N PRO A 55 -12.38 1.16 -26.53
CA PRO A 55 -13.76 0.69 -26.40
C PRO A 55 -14.77 1.59 -27.14
N ALA A 56 -15.99 1.07 -27.33
CA ALA A 56 -17.10 1.85 -27.90
C ALA A 56 -17.35 3.13 -27.09
N THR A 57 -17.77 4.22 -27.74
CA THR A 57 -17.86 5.58 -27.16
C THR A 57 -18.56 5.62 -25.80
N ILE A 58 -19.66 4.90 -25.62
CA ILE A 58 -20.39 4.84 -24.34
C ILE A 58 -19.51 4.26 -23.22
N GLN A 59 -18.85 3.13 -23.46
CA GLN A 59 -17.95 2.47 -22.51
C GLN A 59 -16.67 3.28 -22.27
N ARG A 60 -16.11 3.91 -23.31
CA ARG A 60 -14.99 4.86 -23.18
C ARG A 60 -15.37 6.01 -22.25
N ASN A 61 -16.47 6.68 -22.54
CA ASN A 61 -16.95 7.85 -21.81
C ASN A 61 -17.26 7.53 -20.34
N GLU A 62 -17.86 6.37 -20.08
CA GLU A 62 -18.09 5.86 -18.72
C GLU A 62 -16.77 5.66 -17.94
N LEU A 63 -15.73 5.10 -18.59
CA LEU A 63 -14.40 4.98 -17.95
C LEU A 63 -13.77 6.34 -17.61
N LEU A 64 -13.91 7.32 -18.51
CA LEU A 64 -13.47 8.70 -18.26
C LEU A 64 -14.23 9.31 -17.08
N ARG A 65 -15.56 9.13 -17.03
CA ARG A 65 -16.42 9.56 -15.91
C ARG A 65 -15.97 8.93 -14.58
N CYS A 66 -15.69 7.63 -14.56
CA CYS A 66 -15.19 6.93 -13.38
C CYS A 66 -13.83 7.47 -12.91
N TYR A 67 -12.90 7.75 -13.83
CA TYR A 67 -11.63 8.41 -13.49
C TYR A 67 -11.86 9.80 -12.86
N ILE A 68 -12.68 10.64 -13.48
CA ILE A 68 -12.97 12.01 -13.02
C ILE A 68 -13.62 12.01 -11.63
N GLN A 69 -14.55 11.09 -11.35
CA GLN A 69 -15.26 11.05 -10.06
C GLN A 69 -14.43 10.45 -8.91
N TYR A 70 -13.63 9.41 -9.18
CA TYR A 70 -13.10 8.53 -8.12
C TYR A 70 -11.58 8.46 -8.04
N VAL A 71 -10.86 8.87 -9.10
CA VAL A 71 -9.39 8.87 -9.15
C VAL A 71 -8.86 10.30 -9.07
N HIS A 72 -9.30 11.14 -9.99
CA HIS A 72 -8.80 12.51 -10.14
C HIS A 72 -8.85 13.35 -8.85
N PRO A 73 -9.91 13.31 -8.00
CA PRO A 73 -9.99 14.19 -6.83
C PRO A 73 -8.88 14.02 -5.78
N LEU A 74 -8.25 12.83 -5.72
CA LEU A 74 -7.12 12.56 -4.82
C LEU A 74 -5.83 12.19 -5.57
N LEU A 75 -5.83 12.31 -6.91
CA LEU A 75 -4.66 12.20 -7.77
C LEU A 75 -4.86 13.03 -9.09
N PRO A 76 -4.94 14.37 -9.03
CA PRO A 76 -5.32 15.22 -10.15
C PRO A 76 -4.14 15.54 -11.07
N ILE A 77 -3.54 14.49 -11.64
CA ILE A 77 -2.28 14.56 -12.40
C ILE A 77 -2.46 14.81 -13.90
N ILE A 78 -3.63 15.26 -14.34
CA ILE A 78 -3.99 15.53 -15.75
C ILE A 78 -4.75 16.86 -15.82
N ASP A 79 -4.60 17.60 -16.91
CA ASP A 79 -5.47 18.73 -17.26
C ASP A 79 -6.73 18.20 -17.95
N LEU A 80 -7.84 18.14 -17.21
CA LEU A 80 -9.06 17.47 -17.68
C LEU A 80 -9.69 18.23 -18.84
N ARG A 81 -9.67 19.56 -18.80
CA ARG A 81 -10.28 20.36 -19.88
C ARG A 81 -9.57 20.18 -21.21
N ASP A 82 -8.24 20.13 -21.21
CA ASP A 82 -7.47 19.90 -22.44
C ASP A 82 -7.63 18.45 -22.91
N PHE A 83 -7.48 17.47 -22.01
CA PHE A 83 -7.62 16.04 -22.31
C PHE A 83 -9.00 15.69 -22.89
N LEU A 84 -10.09 16.23 -22.34
CA LEU A 84 -11.44 16.02 -22.85
C LEU A 84 -11.68 16.75 -24.17
N ARG A 85 -11.12 17.96 -24.34
CA ARG A 85 -11.23 18.74 -25.59
C ARG A 85 -10.67 17.99 -26.79
N SER A 86 -9.47 17.42 -26.67
CA SER A 86 -8.86 16.63 -27.74
C SER A 86 -9.78 15.47 -28.16
N ILE A 87 -10.28 14.70 -27.18
CA ILE A 87 -11.16 13.54 -27.38
C ILE A 87 -12.51 13.93 -28.02
N ASP A 88 -13.06 15.07 -27.63
CA ASP A 88 -14.34 15.60 -28.12
C ASP A 88 -14.24 16.09 -29.57
N ARG A 89 -13.23 16.93 -29.85
CA ARG A 89 -12.98 17.49 -31.18
C ARG A 89 -12.61 16.43 -32.21
N ASN A 90 -11.88 15.38 -31.80
CA ASN A 90 -11.38 14.34 -32.69
C ASN A 90 -10.61 14.95 -33.89
N ASP A 91 -9.68 15.86 -33.58
CA ASP A 91 -8.90 16.65 -34.52
C ASP A 91 -7.42 16.23 -34.47
N PRO A 92 -6.77 15.90 -35.61
CA PRO A 92 -5.37 15.47 -35.64
C PRO A 92 -4.36 16.58 -35.25
N SER A 93 -4.79 17.83 -35.06
CA SER A 93 -3.98 18.93 -34.52
C SER A 93 -4.06 19.08 -33.00
N ASP A 94 -5.01 18.43 -32.34
CA ASP A 94 -5.29 18.51 -30.89
C ASP A 94 -5.31 17.08 -30.33
N THR A 95 -4.13 16.52 -30.03
CA THR A 95 -3.93 15.08 -29.79
C THR A 95 -3.32 14.71 -28.44
N ILE A 96 -3.81 13.62 -27.87
CA ILE A 96 -3.32 13.02 -26.62
C ILE A 96 -2.55 11.72 -26.87
N SER A 97 -1.78 11.30 -25.87
CA SER A 97 -1.13 9.99 -25.86
C SER A 97 -2.15 8.84 -25.78
N LEU A 98 -1.96 7.83 -26.63
CA LEU A 98 -2.65 6.54 -26.50
C LEU A 98 -2.39 5.91 -25.13
N MET A 99 -1.14 5.95 -24.66
CA MET A 99 -0.74 5.33 -23.40
C MET A 99 -1.39 6.04 -22.21
N LEU A 100 -1.51 7.38 -22.25
CA LEU A 100 -2.26 8.14 -21.25
C LEU A 100 -3.75 7.79 -21.28
N LEU A 101 -4.37 7.71 -22.46
CA LEU A 101 -5.78 7.34 -22.59
C LEU A 101 -6.04 5.93 -22.03
N GLN A 102 -5.19 4.95 -22.37
CA GLN A 102 -5.28 3.60 -21.79
C GLN A 102 -5.08 3.61 -20.27
N ALA A 103 -4.20 4.46 -19.73
CA ALA A 103 -3.92 4.58 -18.29
C ALA A 103 -5.08 5.23 -17.51
N VAL A 104 -5.70 6.26 -18.08
CA VAL A 104 -6.92 6.90 -17.55
C VAL A 104 -8.08 5.91 -17.54
N MET A 105 -8.31 5.22 -18.67
CA MET A 105 -9.34 4.19 -18.77
C MET A 105 -9.08 3.04 -17.78
N PHE A 106 -7.83 2.58 -17.68
CA PHE A 106 -7.41 1.58 -16.70
C PHE A 106 -7.80 1.99 -15.26
N ALA A 107 -7.45 3.20 -14.83
CA ALA A 107 -7.78 3.67 -13.48
C ALA A 107 -9.29 3.82 -13.27
N GLY A 108 -10.06 4.12 -14.32
CA GLY A 108 -11.52 4.12 -14.32
C GLY A 108 -12.16 2.74 -14.13
N THR A 109 -11.53 1.65 -14.58
CA THR A 109 -12.11 0.28 -14.50
C THR A 109 -12.41 -0.19 -13.08
N THR A 110 -11.77 0.37 -12.06
CA THR A 110 -12.03 0.06 -10.65
C THR A 110 -13.45 0.42 -10.22
N PHE A 111 -14.06 1.43 -10.84
CA PHE A 111 -15.33 2.03 -10.41
C PHE A 111 -16.44 1.93 -11.44
N ILE A 112 -16.21 1.19 -12.53
CA ILE A 112 -17.20 1.02 -13.60
C ILE A 112 -18.35 0.11 -13.14
N ASP A 113 -19.57 0.50 -13.51
CA ASP A 113 -20.75 -0.34 -13.41
C ASP A 113 -20.63 -1.52 -14.40
N MET A 114 -20.88 -2.74 -13.92
CA MET A 114 -20.74 -3.97 -14.73
C MET A 114 -21.65 -4.00 -15.96
N ASN A 115 -22.73 -3.21 -15.99
CA ASN A 115 -23.59 -3.05 -17.17
C ASN A 115 -22.84 -2.48 -18.39
N TYR A 116 -21.72 -1.78 -18.19
CA TYR A 116 -20.85 -1.28 -19.26
C TYR A 116 -19.67 -2.22 -19.56
N VAL A 117 -19.48 -3.32 -18.83
CA VAL A 117 -18.39 -4.26 -19.04
C VAL A 117 -18.81 -5.31 -20.06
N THR A 118 -18.05 -5.41 -21.16
CA THR A 118 -18.38 -6.30 -22.29
C THR A 118 -17.21 -7.23 -22.59
N GLY A 119 -17.48 -8.51 -22.85
CA GLY A 119 -16.45 -9.49 -23.21
C GLY A 119 -15.54 -9.96 -22.06
N HIS A 120 -15.86 -9.62 -20.81
CA HIS A 120 -15.11 -10.04 -19.62
C HIS A 120 -16.04 -10.63 -18.55
N GLU A 121 -15.52 -11.61 -17.84
CA GLU A 121 -16.22 -12.42 -16.82
C GLU A 121 -16.49 -11.63 -15.53
N ASP A 122 -15.55 -10.80 -15.07
CA ASP A 122 -15.70 -9.93 -13.90
C ASP A 122 -14.92 -8.61 -14.01
N ARG A 123 -15.07 -7.73 -13.01
CA ARG A 123 -14.37 -6.44 -12.94
C ARG A 123 -12.84 -6.60 -12.86
N ARG A 124 -12.33 -7.64 -12.19
CA ARG A 124 -10.90 -7.90 -12.01
C ARG A 124 -10.24 -8.31 -13.33
N ALA A 125 -10.90 -9.16 -14.11
CA ALA A 125 -10.49 -9.55 -15.46
C ALA A 125 -10.49 -8.35 -16.41
N TYR A 126 -11.50 -7.48 -16.31
CA TYR A 126 -11.57 -6.23 -17.07
C TYR A 126 -10.43 -5.26 -16.70
N GLN A 127 -10.24 -5.00 -15.41
CA GLN A 127 -9.13 -4.17 -14.90
C GLN A 127 -7.76 -4.73 -15.32
N LYS A 128 -7.57 -6.06 -15.24
CA LYS A 128 -6.36 -6.75 -15.68
C LYS A 128 -6.08 -6.53 -17.16
N ALA A 129 -7.11 -6.59 -18.01
CA ALA A 129 -6.95 -6.38 -19.46
C ALA A 129 -6.43 -4.97 -19.76
N TYR A 130 -7.04 -3.94 -19.18
CA TYR A 130 -6.58 -2.55 -19.34
C TYR A 130 -5.19 -2.32 -18.74
N PHE A 131 -4.89 -2.89 -17.57
CA PHE A 131 -3.54 -2.82 -17.00
C PHE A 131 -2.48 -3.38 -17.96
N GLN A 132 -2.75 -4.52 -18.60
CA GLN A 132 -1.83 -5.08 -19.58
C GLN A 132 -1.65 -4.15 -20.79
N LYS A 133 -2.70 -3.50 -21.31
CA LYS A 133 -2.57 -2.54 -22.42
C LYS A 133 -1.56 -1.44 -22.09
N VAL A 134 -1.72 -0.78 -20.94
CA VAL A 134 -0.80 0.27 -20.46
C VAL A 134 0.60 -0.28 -20.26
N LYS A 135 0.72 -1.44 -19.59
CA LYS A 135 2.01 -2.05 -19.30
C LYS A 135 2.77 -2.47 -20.55
N MET A 136 2.11 -2.95 -21.60
CA MET A 136 2.77 -3.31 -22.87
C MET A 136 3.25 -2.07 -23.63
N LEU A 137 2.50 -0.96 -23.57
CA LEU A 137 2.95 0.32 -24.13
C LEU A 137 4.15 0.89 -23.36
N TYR A 138 4.16 0.75 -22.02
CA TYR A 138 5.33 1.11 -21.18
C TYR A 138 6.55 0.21 -21.43
N ASP A 139 6.39 -1.12 -21.39
CA ASP A 139 7.49 -2.09 -21.52
C ASP A 139 8.15 -2.09 -22.93
N LEU A 140 7.52 -1.46 -23.93
CA LEU A 140 8.02 -1.31 -25.31
C LEU A 140 8.32 0.15 -25.67
N ASP A 141 8.51 1.02 -24.68
CA ASP A 141 8.90 2.43 -24.83
C ASP A 141 8.02 3.22 -25.82
N TYR A 142 6.69 2.97 -25.83
CA TYR A 142 5.76 3.58 -26.79
C TYR A 142 5.58 5.09 -26.60
N GLU A 143 5.67 5.59 -25.37
CA GLU A 143 5.60 7.03 -25.10
C GLU A 143 7.00 7.60 -24.92
N GLU A 144 7.28 8.75 -25.54
CA GLU A 144 8.55 9.46 -25.38
C GLU A 144 8.44 10.62 -24.37
N ASP A 145 7.26 11.22 -24.21
CA ASP A 145 7.07 12.29 -23.22
C ASP A 145 7.16 11.72 -21.80
N ARG A 146 8.26 12.07 -21.13
CA ARG A 146 8.58 11.67 -19.76
C ARG A 146 7.54 12.16 -18.75
N VAL A 147 6.85 13.28 -18.99
CA VAL A 147 5.75 13.74 -18.11
C VAL A 147 4.56 12.81 -18.24
N THR A 148 4.16 12.49 -19.48
CA THR A 148 3.13 11.48 -19.76
C THR A 148 3.48 10.10 -19.20
N ILE A 149 4.75 9.65 -19.31
CA ILE A 149 5.20 8.38 -18.69
C ILE A 149 4.96 8.39 -17.17
N VAL A 150 5.37 9.44 -16.46
CA VAL A 150 5.15 9.55 -15.00
C VAL A 150 3.66 9.53 -14.67
N GLN A 151 2.80 10.22 -15.44
CA GLN A 151 1.35 10.16 -15.28
C GLN A 151 0.83 8.71 -15.41
N CYS A 152 1.19 8.01 -16.48
CA CYS A 152 0.79 6.63 -16.73
C CYS A 152 1.23 5.68 -15.61
N VAL A 153 2.50 5.76 -15.20
CA VAL A 153 3.06 4.90 -14.14
C VAL A 153 2.42 5.21 -12.77
N LEU A 154 2.09 6.47 -12.48
CA LEU A 154 1.29 6.82 -11.30
C LEU A 154 -0.12 6.22 -11.36
N LEU A 155 -0.78 6.21 -12.52
CA LEU A 155 -2.08 5.56 -12.65
C LEU A 155 -1.98 4.04 -12.51
N MET A 156 -0.88 3.41 -12.97
CA MET A 156 -0.61 1.98 -12.76
C MET A 156 -0.54 1.58 -11.27
N THR A 157 -0.37 2.52 -10.33
CA THR A 157 -0.48 2.26 -8.87
C THR A 157 -1.87 1.81 -8.41
N TYR A 158 -2.91 1.94 -9.25
CA TYR A 158 -4.23 1.36 -9.00
C TYR A 158 -4.30 -0.17 -9.23
N TRP A 159 -3.23 -0.79 -9.74
CA TRP A 159 -3.16 -2.24 -9.92
C TRP A 159 -2.54 -2.95 -8.70
N TYR A 160 -3.29 -3.90 -8.13
CA TYR A 160 -2.76 -4.82 -7.11
C TYR A 160 -3.21 -6.26 -7.41
N PRO A 161 -2.38 -7.08 -8.08
CA PRO A 161 -2.80 -8.39 -8.54
C PRO A 161 -2.88 -9.42 -7.41
N SER A 162 -1.90 -9.40 -6.49
CA SER A 162 -1.81 -10.31 -5.36
C SER A 162 -0.81 -9.77 -4.31
N PRO A 163 -0.88 -10.26 -3.07
CA PRO A 163 0.24 -10.18 -2.13
C PRO A 163 1.55 -10.70 -2.74
N ASN A 164 2.66 -10.14 -2.27
CA ASN A 164 4.03 -10.51 -2.65
C ASN A 164 4.35 -10.50 -4.17
N HIS A 165 3.49 -9.92 -5.01
CA HIS A 165 3.77 -9.79 -6.44
C HIS A 165 5.01 -8.90 -6.69
N PRO A 166 6.01 -9.30 -7.48
CA PRO A 166 7.25 -8.53 -7.65
C PRO A 166 7.05 -7.12 -8.24
N LYS A 167 6.00 -6.96 -9.08
CA LYS A 167 5.54 -5.66 -9.59
C LYS A 167 4.24 -5.25 -8.87
N ASP A 168 4.31 -5.04 -7.55
CA ASP A 168 3.20 -4.54 -6.71
C ASP A 168 3.02 -3.01 -6.82
N ILE A 169 2.09 -2.43 -6.04
CA ILE A 169 1.89 -0.97 -5.99
C ILE A 169 3.20 -0.26 -5.61
N TRP A 170 3.94 -0.81 -4.64
CA TRP A 170 5.21 -0.22 -4.21
C TRP A 170 6.20 -0.19 -5.37
N HIS A 171 6.35 -1.24 -6.18
CA HIS A 171 7.21 -1.22 -7.38
C HIS A 171 6.88 -0.04 -8.33
N TRP A 172 5.61 0.14 -8.71
CA TRP A 172 5.21 1.19 -9.65
C TRP A 172 5.40 2.61 -9.09
N VAL A 173 5.15 2.82 -7.79
CA VAL A 173 5.53 4.09 -7.12
C VAL A 173 7.04 4.36 -7.24
N GLY A 174 7.87 3.32 -7.17
CA GLY A 174 9.32 3.46 -7.29
C GLY A 174 9.77 3.93 -8.67
N ILE A 175 9.13 3.42 -9.71
CA ILE A 175 9.37 3.87 -11.10
C ILE A 175 8.90 5.32 -11.27
N ALA A 176 7.67 5.65 -10.89
CA ALA A 176 7.14 7.02 -11.00
C ALA A 176 8.03 8.05 -10.29
N VAL A 177 8.51 7.75 -9.08
CA VAL A 177 9.42 8.62 -8.32
C VAL A 177 10.78 8.75 -8.99
N ALA A 178 11.33 7.67 -9.56
CA ALA A 178 12.60 7.72 -10.28
C ALA A 178 12.49 8.52 -11.58
N ASP A 179 11.43 8.30 -12.36
CA ASP A 179 11.17 9.01 -13.61
C ASP A 179 10.90 10.51 -13.35
N ALA A 180 10.08 10.85 -12.35
CA ALA A 180 9.80 12.23 -11.97
C ALA A 180 11.06 13.00 -11.53
N ARG A 181 11.95 12.36 -10.76
CA ARG A 181 13.27 12.93 -10.41
C ARG A 181 14.19 13.09 -11.62
N SER A 182 14.18 12.12 -12.55
CA SER A 182 15.08 12.13 -13.72
C SER A 182 14.86 13.36 -14.62
N ILE A 183 13.66 13.93 -14.61
CA ILE A 183 13.29 15.16 -15.34
C ILE A 183 13.09 16.38 -14.42
N GLY A 184 13.45 16.26 -13.13
CA GLY A 184 13.48 17.38 -12.20
C GLY A 184 12.13 17.86 -11.65
N LEU A 185 11.05 17.06 -11.70
CA LEU A 185 9.73 17.46 -11.17
C LEU A 185 9.75 17.74 -9.65
N ASN A 186 10.79 17.28 -8.93
CA ASN A 186 11.00 17.53 -7.51
C ASN A 186 11.70 18.87 -7.19
N CYS A 187 12.04 19.65 -8.22
CA CYS A 187 12.74 20.92 -8.13
C CYS A 187 11.79 22.11 -8.40
N VAL A 188 12.19 23.31 -7.97
CA VAL A 188 11.49 24.54 -8.38
C VAL A 188 11.73 24.78 -9.88
N PRO A 189 10.69 24.89 -10.72
CA PRO A 189 10.85 25.21 -12.14
C PRO A 189 11.48 26.60 -12.33
N GLN A 190 12.33 26.76 -13.34
CA GLN A 190 12.90 28.07 -13.69
C GLN A 190 11.81 28.97 -14.31
N ASP A 191 11.98 30.29 -14.26
CA ASP A 191 10.98 31.25 -14.79
C ASP A 191 10.65 31.00 -16.27
N ASN A 192 11.65 30.57 -17.04
CA ASN A 192 11.63 30.27 -18.46
C ASN A 192 11.42 28.77 -18.80
N SER A 193 11.23 27.87 -17.83
CA SER A 193 10.96 26.45 -18.11
C SER A 193 9.46 26.17 -18.28
N GLY A 194 8.97 26.16 -19.53
CA GLY A 194 7.58 25.87 -19.86
C GLY A 194 6.58 26.96 -19.46
N THR A 195 5.32 26.74 -19.79
CA THR A 195 4.18 27.60 -19.48
C THR A 195 3.77 27.52 -18.01
N VAL A 196 2.96 28.48 -17.55
CA VAL A 196 2.39 28.47 -16.19
C VAL A 196 1.56 27.20 -15.93
N GLN A 197 0.80 26.74 -16.93
CA GLN A 197 -0.02 25.54 -16.81
C GLN A 197 0.82 24.27 -16.66
N GLU A 198 1.87 24.11 -17.49
CA GLU A 198 2.79 22.98 -17.38
C GLU A 198 3.47 22.94 -16.01
N LYS A 199 3.96 24.07 -15.48
CA LYS A 199 4.56 24.13 -14.14
C LYS A 199 3.59 23.69 -13.04
N ARG A 200 2.32 24.08 -13.13
CA ARG A 200 1.24 23.67 -12.20
C ARG A 200 0.93 22.18 -12.31
N LEU A 201 0.90 21.63 -13.53
CA LEU A 201 0.73 20.21 -13.78
C LEU A 201 1.91 19.40 -13.22
N TRP A 202 3.16 19.83 -13.44
CA TRP A 202 4.37 19.22 -12.89
C TRP A 202 4.34 19.18 -11.36
N LYS A 203 3.94 20.30 -10.73
CA LYS A 203 3.75 20.43 -9.27
C LYS A 203 2.70 19.43 -8.76
N ARG A 204 1.54 19.30 -9.42
CA ARG A 204 0.51 18.29 -9.09
C ARG A 204 1.02 16.85 -9.28
N ILE A 205 1.80 16.57 -10.32
CA ILE A 205 2.39 15.25 -10.57
C ILE A 205 3.37 14.86 -9.45
N TRP A 206 4.28 15.77 -9.05
CA TRP A 206 5.23 15.51 -7.97
C TRP A 206 4.53 15.27 -6.62
N TRP A 207 3.56 16.11 -6.27
CA TRP A 207 2.76 15.88 -5.05
C TRP A 207 1.88 14.61 -5.15
N GLY A 208 1.50 14.20 -6.36
CA GLY A 208 0.90 12.89 -6.64
C GLY A 208 1.85 11.71 -6.32
N CYS A 209 3.12 11.80 -6.73
CA CYS A 209 4.17 10.86 -6.30
C CYS A 209 4.32 10.83 -4.78
N TYR A 210 4.39 12.01 -4.15
CA TYR A 210 4.54 12.16 -2.70
C TYR A 210 3.39 11.49 -1.93
N MET A 211 2.14 11.82 -2.24
CA MET A 211 0.97 11.20 -1.61
C MET A 211 0.98 9.68 -1.77
N ARG A 212 1.29 9.19 -2.99
CA ARG A 212 1.33 7.75 -3.25
C ARG A 212 2.42 7.04 -2.45
N ASP A 213 3.61 7.60 -2.37
CA ASP A 213 4.72 7.03 -1.59
C ASP A 213 4.38 6.94 -0.09
N ARG A 214 3.80 8.00 0.49
CA ARG A 214 3.42 8.04 1.92
C ARG A 214 2.27 7.08 2.25
N LEU A 215 1.21 7.06 1.43
CA LEU A 215 0.06 6.16 1.63
C LEU A 215 0.43 4.69 1.45
N VAL A 216 1.28 4.36 0.47
CA VAL A 216 1.75 3.00 0.23
C VAL A 216 2.74 2.55 1.31
N ALA A 217 3.65 3.43 1.74
CA ALA A 217 4.56 3.14 2.85
C ALA A 217 3.80 2.78 4.13
N SER A 218 2.77 3.55 4.49
CA SER A 218 1.92 3.27 5.64
C SER A 218 1.07 2.00 5.46
N GLY A 219 0.31 1.91 4.35
CA GLY A 219 -0.65 0.82 4.13
C GLY A 219 -0.03 -0.55 3.86
N MET A 220 1.13 -0.59 3.20
CA MET A 220 1.87 -1.84 2.90
C MET A 220 3.06 -2.09 3.85
N ARG A 221 3.27 -1.23 4.86
CA ARG A 221 4.45 -1.25 5.75
C ARG A 221 5.76 -1.30 4.97
N ARG A 222 5.91 -0.44 3.96
CA ARG A 222 7.13 -0.34 3.13
C ARG A 222 7.90 0.93 3.44
N THR A 223 9.19 0.96 3.11
CA THR A 223 9.97 2.20 3.18
C THR A 223 9.43 3.23 2.21
N MET A 224 9.32 4.47 2.68
CA MET A 224 9.20 5.66 1.84
C MET A 224 10.42 5.75 0.93
N ARG A 225 10.24 6.28 -0.29
CA ARG A 225 11.29 6.51 -1.27
C ARG A 225 11.66 7.96 -1.46
N ILE A 226 10.70 8.86 -1.29
CA ILE A 226 10.96 10.30 -1.28
C ILE A 226 11.46 10.67 0.10
N LYS A 227 12.63 11.30 0.18
CA LYS A 227 13.11 11.92 1.41
C LYS A 227 12.68 13.38 1.44
N GLU A 228 12.55 13.97 2.63
CA GLU A 228 12.07 15.35 2.74
C GLU A 228 13.07 16.35 2.16
N GLU A 229 14.38 16.10 2.28
CA GLU A 229 15.43 16.96 1.72
C GLU A 229 15.47 16.99 0.18
N GLU A 230 14.78 16.07 -0.49
CA GLU A 230 14.68 15.99 -1.95
C GLU A 230 13.44 16.73 -2.49
N CYS A 231 12.54 17.18 -1.62
CA CYS A 231 11.30 17.87 -1.95
C CYS A 231 11.50 19.39 -1.93
N LEU A 232 11.98 19.96 -3.04
CA LEU A 232 12.20 21.41 -3.16
C LEU A 232 10.98 22.17 -3.69
N VAL A 233 9.90 21.44 -4.02
CA VAL A 233 8.67 21.98 -4.57
C VAL A 233 7.81 22.62 -3.48
N GLN A 234 7.29 23.81 -3.72
CA GLN A 234 6.36 24.48 -2.83
C GLN A 234 5.04 23.69 -2.66
N GLY A 235 4.34 23.89 -1.54
CA GLY A 235 3.04 23.25 -1.29
C GLY A 235 2.00 23.59 -2.36
N LEU A 236 1.02 22.70 -2.57
CA LEU A 236 -0.08 22.94 -3.51
C LEU A 236 -0.99 24.07 -3.04
N GLU A 237 -1.37 24.93 -3.97
CA GLU A 237 -2.32 26.03 -3.84
C GLU A 237 -3.52 25.76 -4.75
N ILE A 238 -4.66 26.42 -4.54
CA ILE A 238 -5.90 26.16 -5.32
C ILE A 238 -5.67 26.48 -6.81
N GLU A 239 -4.82 27.45 -7.06
CA GLU A 239 -4.40 27.95 -8.36
C GLU A 239 -3.57 26.94 -9.16
N ASP A 240 -2.99 25.92 -8.54
CA ASP A 240 -2.27 24.84 -9.24
C ASP A 240 -3.19 23.88 -9.99
N PHE A 241 -4.49 23.92 -9.69
CA PHE A 241 -5.52 23.08 -10.27
C PHE A 241 -6.32 23.90 -11.29
N GLU A 242 -7.14 23.22 -12.10
CA GLU A 242 -8.11 23.87 -12.98
C GLU A 242 -9.31 24.48 -12.19
N ALA A 243 -9.11 24.89 -10.95
CA ALA A 243 -10.18 25.29 -10.03
C ALA A 243 -11.07 26.38 -10.62
N CYS A 244 -12.39 26.20 -10.47
CA CYS A 244 -13.45 27.01 -11.09
C CYS A 244 -13.60 26.88 -12.62
N THR A 245 -12.82 26.02 -13.28
CA THR A 245 -13.04 25.66 -14.68
C THR A 245 -14.19 24.65 -14.77
N SER A 246 -15.39 25.13 -15.11
CA SER A 246 -16.52 24.27 -15.48
C SER A 246 -16.10 23.27 -16.58
N LEU A 247 -16.65 22.06 -16.55
CA LEU A 247 -16.51 21.06 -17.62
C LEU A 247 -17.83 20.90 -18.42
N SER A 248 -18.75 21.86 -18.33
CA SER A 248 -20.09 21.84 -18.94
C SER A 248 -20.08 21.59 -20.46
N ASP A 249 -19.06 22.06 -21.17
CA ASP A 249 -18.88 21.81 -22.61
C ASP A 249 -18.85 20.29 -22.93
N PHE A 250 -18.37 19.49 -21.98
CA PHE A 250 -18.23 18.04 -22.10
C PHE A 250 -19.38 17.25 -21.44
N GLU A 251 -20.49 17.90 -21.07
CA GLU A 251 -21.63 17.26 -20.40
C GLU A 251 -22.18 16.04 -21.16
N HIS A 252 -22.21 16.11 -22.50
CA HIS A 252 -22.61 15.00 -23.35
C HIS A 252 -21.68 13.78 -23.26
N MET A 253 -20.42 13.98 -22.81
CA MET A 253 -19.40 12.94 -22.69
C MET A 253 -19.33 12.38 -21.27
N ILE A 254 -19.25 13.23 -20.25
CA ILE A 254 -18.99 12.82 -18.85
C ILE A 254 -20.23 12.89 -17.95
N GLY A 255 -21.37 13.37 -18.49
CA GLY A 255 -22.62 13.54 -17.76
C GLY A 255 -22.68 14.77 -16.86
N SER A 256 -23.89 15.29 -16.66
CA SER A 256 -24.17 16.52 -15.91
C SER A 256 -23.47 16.60 -14.55
N ALA A 257 -23.52 15.51 -13.78
CA ALA A 257 -22.93 15.43 -12.45
C ALA A 257 -21.40 15.62 -12.41
N CYS A 258 -20.68 15.37 -13.50
CA CYS A 258 -19.24 15.67 -13.61
C CYS A 258 -18.99 17.02 -14.26
N ALA A 259 -19.80 17.38 -15.26
CA ALA A 259 -19.59 18.54 -16.10
C ALA A 259 -20.01 19.86 -15.43
N VAL A 260 -21.16 19.85 -14.76
CA VAL A 260 -21.76 21.02 -14.09
C VAL A 260 -21.23 21.21 -12.67
N GLY A 261 -20.48 20.24 -12.15
CA GLY A 261 -20.04 20.12 -10.74
C GLY A 261 -19.84 21.48 -10.08
N SER A 262 -20.70 21.79 -9.11
CA SER A 262 -20.84 23.16 -8.58
C SER A 262 -19.48 23.75 -8.23
N GLY A 263 -19.28 25.07 -8.41
CA GLY A 263 -17.98 25.70 -8.12
C GLY A 263 -17.46 25.35 -6.71
N SER A 264 -18.38 25.21 -5.74
CA SER A 264 -18.16 24.64 -4.42
C SER A 264 -17.70 23.18 -4.42
N THR A 265 -18.39 22.26 -5.12
CA THR A 265 -18.02 20.84 -5.25
C THR A 265 -16.58 20.68 -5.74
N HIS A 266 -16.25 21.28 -6.89
CA HIS A 266 -14.91 21.15 -7.45
C HIS A 266 -13.86 21.78 -6.53
N ALA A 267 -14.10 22.96 -5.97
CA ALA A 267 -13.18 23.58 -5.02
C ALA A 267 -12.98 22.74 -3.75
N ASN A 268 -14.01 22.05 -3.27
CA ASN A 268 -13.92 21.15 -2.11
C ASN A 268 -13.11 19.88 -2.43
N LEU A 269 -13.26 19.31 -3.62
CA LEU A 269 -12.42 18.21 -4.09
C LEU A 269 -10.94 18.63 -4.23
N VAL A 270 -10.66 19.84 -4.74
CA VAL A 270 -9.30 20.42 -4.78
C VAL A 270 -8.73 20.58 -3.36
N ARG A 271 -9.51 21.16 -2.42
CA ARG A 271 -9.08 21.30 -1.02
C ARG A 271 -8.84 19.95 -0.34
N LEU A 272 -9.59 18.90 -0.67
CA LEU A 272 -9.34 17.53 -0.18
C LEU A 272 -8.01 16.97 -0.68
N CYS A 273 -7.62 17.25 -1.93
CA CYS A 273 -6.30 16.88 -2.45
C CYS A 273 -5.16 17.59 -1.68
N ILE A 274 -5.29 18.90 -1.45
CA ILE A 274 -4.31 19.69 -0.68
C ILE A 274 -4.23 19.16 0.77
N ALA A 275 -5.38 18.95 1.43
CA ALA A 275 -5.43 18.39 2.78
C ALA A 275 -4.77 17.00 2.87
N LEU A 276 -4.94 16.14 1.85
CA LEU A 276 -4.30 14.84 1.79
C LEU A 276 -2.77 14.94 1.62
N VAL A 277 -2.26 15.91 0.85
CA VAL A 277 -0.83 16.22 0.78
C VAL A 277 -0.28 16.59 2.16
N ASP A 278 -0.99 17.45 2.90
CA ASP A 278 -0.55 17.90 4.22
C ASP A 278 -0.59 16.77 5.26
N LEU A 279 -1.63 15.93 5.24
CA LEU A 279 -1.65 14.69 6.04
C LEU A 279 -0.45 13.79 5.71
N CYS A 280 -0.11 13.64 4.43
CA CYS A 280 1.02 12.83 3.98
C CYS A 280 2.38 13.34 4.49
N LYS A 281 2.53 14.64 4.79
CA LYS A 281 3.71 15.19 5.51
C LYS A 281 3.76 14.72 6.95
N ILE A 282 2.62 14.76 7.66
CA ILE A 282 2.53 14.24 9.04
C ILE A 282 2.76 12.71 9.06
N VAL A 283 2.31 11.97 8.05
CA VAL A 283 2.63 10.54 7.89
C VAL A 283 4.13 10.30 7.78
N ALA A 284 4.86 11.14 7.05
CA ALA A 284 6.32 11.03 6.93
C ALA A 284 7.02 11.14 8.29
N ASP A 285 6.64 12.15 9.07
CA ASP A 285 7.12 12.39 10.42
C ASP A 285 6.79 11.23 11.37
N ILE A 286 5.57 10.67 11.30
CA ILE A 286 5.12 9.57 12.16
C ILE A 286 5.85 8.26 11.82
N LEU A 287 5.97 7.92 10.53
CA LEU A 287 6.70 6.73 10.10
C LEU A 287 8.19 6.86 10.46
N THR A 288 8.77 8.04 10.26
CA THR A 288 10.18 8.32 10.61
C THR A 288 10.42 8.31 12.13
N LEU A 289 9.46 8.74 12.95
CA LEU A 289 9.55 8.63 14.41
C LEU A 289 9.47 7.17 14.85
N GLN A 290 8.37 6.49 14.50
CA GLN A 290 7.95 5.24 15.13
C GLN A 290 8.42 3.96 14.45
N TYR A 291 8.88 4.00 13.19
CA TYR A 291 9.19 2.80 12.42
C TYR A 291 10.59 2.85 11.79
N ALA A 292 11.21 1.69 11.66
CA ALA A 292 12.51 1.51 11.01
C ALA A 292 12.48 0.30 10.08
N THR A 293 13.41 0.25 9.14
CA THR A 293 13.71 -0.95 8.37
C THR A 293 14.76 -1.77 9.11
N PRO A 294 14.58 -3.08 9.31
CA PRO A 294 15.60 -3.91 9.95
C PRO A 294 16.92 -3.89 9.17
N SER A 295 18.02 -3.58 9.85
CA SER A 295 19.36 -3.72 9.28
C SER A 295 19.76 -5.19 9.26
N GLN A 296 20.19 -5.68 8.09
CA GLN A 296 20.90 -6.95 7.90
C GLN A 296 20.13 -8.24 8.29
N LYS A 297 19.36 -8.76 7.33
CA LYS A 297 19.35 -10.18 6.95
C LYS A 297 18.74 -10.31 5.56
N ILE A 298 19.42 -11.00 4.64
CA ILE A 298 18.78 -11.45 3.41
C ILE A 298 17.78 -12.53 3.81
N GLY A 299 16.49 -12.23 3.76
CA GLY A 299 15.43 -13.22 3.98
C GLY A 299 15.15 -14.03 2.70
N GLY A 300 13.96 -14.65 2.62
CA GLY A 300 13.53 -15.38 1.43
C GLY A 300 13.58 -14.52 0.15
N THR A 301 14.12 -15.08 -0.93
CA THR A 301 14.30 -14.40 -2.23
C THR A 301 13.04 -14.31 -3.09
N ARG A 302 11.94 -14.91 -2.62
CA ARG A 302 10.67 -15.02 -3.35
C ARG A 302 9.60 -14.05 -2.85
N GLU A 303 9.87 -13.32 -1.77
CA GLU A 303 8.88 -12.51 -1.05
C GLU A 303 9.48 -11.19 -0.56
N ALA A 304 8.59 -10.26 -0.17
CA ALA A 304 8.95 -8.93 0.31
C ALA A 304 9.38 -8.96 1.79
N THR A 305 10.66 -9.22 2.03
CA THR A 305 11.24 -9.35 3.39
C THR A 305 11.49 -8.03 4.10
N MET A 306 11.74 -6.95 3.36
CA MET A 306 11.97 -5.61 3.92
C MET A 306 10.62 -4.90 4.16
N LYS A 307 10.10 -5.07 5.38
CA LYS A 307 8.92 -4.39 5.94
C LYS A 307 9.36 -3.37 7.01
N LEU A 308 8.56 -2.33 7.23
CA LEU A 308 8.70 -1.40 8.35
C LEU A 308 8.28 -2.09 9.64
N LEU A 309 9.20 -2.12 10.62
CA LEU A 309 8.93 -2.60 11.98
C LEU A 309 8.93 -1.42 12.97
N PRO A 310 8.17 -1.51 14.07
CA PRO A 310 8.23 -0.56 15.17
C PRO A 310 9.66 -0.41 15.68
N LYS A 311 10.05 0.82 16.02
CA LYS A 311 11.28 1.06 16.78
C LYS A 311 11.07 0.70 18.25
N ALA A 312 12.17 0.69 19.00
CA ALA A 312 12.11 0.94 20.44
C ALA A 312 11.27 2.21 20.70
N PRO A 313 10.42 2.21 21.74
CA PRO A 313 9.37 3.21 21.91
C PRO A 313 9.95 4.63 22.04
N SER A 314 9.51 5.52 21.15
CA SER A 314 9.84 6.95 21.19
C SER A 314 9.31 7.61 22.46
N SER A 315 9.86 8.77 22.84
CA SER A 315 9.43 9.46 24.06
C SER A 315 7.93 9.73 24.05
N ALA A 316 7.27 9.56 25.20
CA ALA A 316 5.86 9.90 25.39
C ALA A 316 5.55 11.34 24.92
N THR A 317 6.49 12.26 25.10
CA THR A 317 6.38 13.67 24.67
C THR A 317 6.40 13.84 23.15
N GLU A 318 7.14 13.00 22.41
CA GLU A 318 7.22 13.07 20.96
C GLU A 318 5.98 12.48 20.30
N VAL A 319 5.47 11.37 20.87
CA VAL A 319 4.22 10.75 20.44
C VAL A 319 3.05 11.70 20.70
N ALA A 320 2.95 12.29 21.89
CA ALA A 320 1.92 13.30 22.20
C ALA A 320 2.03 14.56 21.31
N ARG A 321 3.24 14.96 20.90
CA ARG A 321 3.42 16.05 19.92
C ARG A 321 2.80 15.68 18.57
N ARG A 322 3.14 14.50 18.02
CA ARG A 322 2.62 14.03 16.73
C ARG A 322 1.11 13.79 16.73
N ASP A 323 0.57 13.34 17.85
CA ASP A 323 -0.87 13.14 18.06
C ASP A 323 -1.61 14.49 17.99
N ARG A 324 -1.11 15.50 18.71
CA ARG A 324 -1.63 16.88 18.60
C ARG A 324 -1.46 17.47 17.20
N ASP A 325 -0.37 17.20 16.50
CA ASP A 325 -0.16 17.70 15.14
C ASP A 325 -1.22 17.10 14.16
N LEU A 326 -1.57 15.82 14.31
CA LEU A 326 -2.67 15.17 13.58
C LEU A 326 -4.03 15.78 13.93
N GLU A 327 -4.35 15.93 15.23
CA GLU A 327 -5.62 16.50 15.69
C GLU A 327 -5.79 17.94 15.20
N THR A 328 -4.76 18.78 15.35
CA THR A 328 -4.76 20.17 14.88
C THR A 328 -4.99 20.27 13.38
N TRP A 329 -4.38 19.37 12.59
CA TRP A 329 -4.63 19.31 11.14
C TRP A 329 -6.08 18.92 10.82
N TYR A 330 -6.65 17.90 11.49
CA TYR A 330 -8.00 17.43 11.20
C TYR A 330 -9.09 18.39 11.68
N GLU A 331 -8.91 19.00 12.85
CA GLU A 331 -9.83 20.01 13.39
C GLU A 331 -9.79 21.31 12.59
N GLY A 332 -8.62 21.68 12.06
CA GLY A 332 -8.40 22.84 11.20
C GLY A 332 -8.92 22.70 9.76
N LEU A 333 -9.42 21.53 9.35
CA LEU A 333 -10.04 21.35 8.04
C LEU A 333 -11.34 22.17 7.93
N PRO A 334 -11.58 22.87 6.79
CA PRO A 334 -12.86 23.52 6.51
C PRO A 334 -14.04 22.57 6.67
N VAL A 335 -15.16 23.08 7.21
CA VAL A 335 -16.35 22.27 7.53
C VAL A 335 -16.96 21.60 6.29
N GLU A 336 -16.73 22.17 5.11
CA GLU A 336 -17.21 21.68 3.82
C GLU A 336 -16.45 20.44 3.31
N ILE A 337 -15.26 20.15 3.86
CA ILE A 337 -14.43 18.98 3.49
C ILE A 337 -14.10 18.06 4.66
N ARG A 338 -14.30 18.52 5.89
CA ARG A 338 -14.16 17.69 7.08
C ARG A 338 -15.34 16.71 7.14
N TYR A 339 -15.11 15.47 7.61
CA TYR A 339 -16.23 14.53 7.77
C TYR A 339 -17.16 15.00 8.89
N SER A 340 -18.28 15.63 8.51
CA SER A 340 -19.37 16.03 9.39
C SER A 340 -20.71 15.88 8.67
N PHE A 341 -21.34 14.71 8.84
CA PHE A 341 -22.66 14.40 8.32
C PHE A 341 -23.49 13.85 9.50
N PRO A 342 -24.60 14.50 9.89
CA PRO A 342 -25.33 14.14 11.10
C PRO A 342 -26.08 12.81 10.92
N GLU A 343 -26.09 11.97 11.97
CA GLU A 343 -26.82 10.69 12.04
C GLU A 343 -28.36 10.87 12.17
N SER A 344 -28.95 11.87 11.51
CA SER A 344 -30.39 12.12 11.59
C SER A 344 -31.19 11.03 10.87
N GLN A 345 -32.24 10.50 11.49
CA GLN A 345 -33.05 9.37 10.96
C GLN A 345 -33.67 9.58 9.56
N ASP A 346 -33.64 10.79 9.01
CA ASP A 346 -34.18 11.16 7.68
C ASP A 346 -33.12 11.07 6.54
N ASP A 347 -31.99 10.41 6.80
CA ASP A 347 -30.80 10.30 5.92
C ASP A 347 -30.98 9.50 4.60
N ARG A 348 -32.24 9.28 4.18
CA ARG A 348 -32.57 8.73 2.86
C ARG A 348 -32.58 9.79 1.76
N SER A 349 -32.48 11.07 2.12
CA SER A 349 -32.23 12.13 1.15
C SER A 349 -30.82 11.99 0.55
N PRO A 350 -30.66 12.12 -0.79
CA PRO A 350 -29.34 12.07 -1.39
C PRO A 350 -28.50 13.25 -0.92
N ILE A 351 -27.28 13.00 -0.44
CA ILE A 351 -26.34 14.06 -0.10
C ILE A 351 -26.15 14.95 -1.34
N SER A 352 -26.35 16.25 -1.17
CA SER A 352 -26.22 17.26 -2.23
C SER A 352 -24.88 17.18 -2.96
N ASP A 353 -23.82 16.79 -2.26
CA ASP A 353 -22.51 16.51 -2.80
C ASP A 353 -21.97 15.12 -2.37
N ARG A 354 -22.46 14.08 -3.05
CA ARG A 354 -22.05 12.69 -2.82
C ARG A 354 -20.55 12.45 -3.07
N LEU A 355 -19.90 13.22 -3.94
CA LEU A 355 -18.47 13.05 -4.25
C LEU A 355 -17.59 13.65 -3.14
N VAL A 356 -17.91 14.85 -2.66
CA VAL A 356 -17.20 15.43 -1.51
C VAL A 356 -17.37 14.55 -0.27
N TYR A 357 -18.57 14.02 0.00
CA TYR A 357 -18.78 13.04 1.09
C TYR A 357 -17.82 11.84 0.97
N LEU A 358 -17.75 11.21 -0.21
CA LEU A 358 -16.91 10.04 -0.44
C LEU A 358 -15.44 10.32 -0.14
N HIS A 359 -14.89 11.38 -0.73
CA HIS A 359 -13.47 11.70 -0.60
C HIS A 359 -13.12 12.25 0.79
N SER A 360 -14.03 13.00 1.42
CA SER A 360 -13.90 13.39 2.84
C SER A 360 -13.86 12.17 3.77
N THR A 361 -14.68 11.14 3.48
CA THR A 361 -14.68 9.88 4.24
C THR A 361 -13.38 9.11 4.07
N VAL A 362 -12.83 9.05 2.85
CA VAL A 362 -11.52 8.43 2.58
C VAL A 362 -10.40 9.17 3.31
N VAL A 363 -10.36 10.51 3.26
CA VAL A 363 -9.34 11.30 3.98
C VAL A 363 -9.46 11.12 5.50
N ALA A 364 -10.68 11.13 6.04
CA ALA A 364 -10.93 10.87 7.47
C ALA A 364 -10.57 9.44 7.91
N SER A 365 -10.74 8.43 7.04
CA SER A 365 -10.35 7.06 7.35
C SER A 365 -8.83 6.83 7.31
N VAL A 366 -8.12 7.53 6.42
CA VAL A 366 -6.66 7.60 6.43
C VAL A 366 -6.18 8.27 7.72
N TYR A 367 -6.71 9.43 8.09
CA TYR A 367 -6.40 10.12 9.35
C TYR A 367 -6.50 9.18 10.57
N ALA A 368 -7.63 8.49 10.73
CA ALA A 368 -7.84 7.55 11.82
C ALA A 368 -6.81 6.39 11.79
N ALA A 369 -6.54 5.80 10.61
CA ALA A 369 -5.54 4.75 10.49
C ALA A 369 -4.10 5.21 10.81
N ILE A 370 -3.78 6.48 10.55
CA ILE A 370 -2.49 7.08 10.90
C ILE A 370 -2.39 7.36 12.40
N ALA A 371 -3.45 7.85 13.05
CA ALA A 371 -3.51 7.96 14.51
C ALA A 371 -3.31 6.58 15.19
N SER A 372 -4.01 5.54 14.71
CA SER A 372 -3.77 4.15 15.16
C SER A 372 -2.30 3.75 14.97
N THR A 373 -1.68 4.10 13.84
CA THR A 373 -0.30 3.73 13.50
C THR A 373 0.75 4.46 14.35
N LEU A 374 0.49 5.71 14.76
CA LEU A 374 1.32 6.47 15.69
C LEU A 374 1.36 5.83 17.08
N HIS A 375 0.22 5.42 17.62
CA HIS A 375 0.13 4.89 18.99
C HIS A 375 0.45 3.40 19.11
N ARG A 376 0.30 2.61 18.02
CA ARG A 376 0.50 1.15 18.01
C ARG A 376 1.82 0.66 18.66
N PRO A 377 3.01 1.26 18.44
CA PRO A 377 4.25 0.81 19.07
C PRO A 377 4.22 0.82 20.60
N GLN A 378 3.54 1.79 21.22
CA GLN A 378 3.46 1.86 22.68
C GLN A 378 2.57 0.76 23.26
N CYS A 379 1.62 0.23 22.47
CA CYS A 379 0.77 -0.90 22.85
C CYS A 379 1.49 -2.26 22.79
N MET A 380 2.70 -2.35 22.22
CA MET A 380 3.49 -3.59 22.10
C MET A 380 4.60 -3.72 23.17
N ILE A 381 4.68 -2.79 24.15
CA ILE A 381 5.69 -2.84 25.22
C ILE A 381 5.21 -3.74 26.37
N THR A 382 5.73 -4.95 26.45
CA THR A 382 5.38 -6.00 27.42
C THR A 382 6.37 -6.08 28.57
N SER A 383 6.50 -5.01 29.39
CA SER A 383 7.61 -4.91 30.36
C SER A 383 7.25 -4.56 31.82
N THR A 384 5.99 -4.37 32.18
CA THR A 384 5.58 -4.10 33.58
C THR A 384 4.24 -4.74 33.94
N LYS A 385 4.09 -5.23 35.19
CA LYS A 385 2.84 -5.78 35.74
C LYS A 385 1.64 -4.81 35.70
N HIS A 386 1.90 -3.52 35.50
CA HIS A 386 0.90 -2.49 35.27
C HIS A 386 1.26 -1.70 34.01
N ALA A 387 0.27 -1.44 33.17
CA ALA A 387 0.40 -0.50 32.06
C ALA A 387 0.59 0.92 32.59
N THR A 388 1.62 1.62 32.12
CA THR A 388 1.83 3.05 32.37
C THR A 388 0.66 3.87 31.83
N GLU A 389 0.46 5.07 32.37
CA GLU A 389 -0.66 5.92 31.95
C GLU A 389 -0.60 6.23 30.44
N THR A 390 0.60 6.49 29.91
CA THR A 390 0.86 6.67 28.47
C THR A 390 0.42 5.46 27.64
N GLN A 391 0.68 4.23 28.11
CA GLN A 391 0.23 3.02 27.42
C GLN A 391 -1.30 2.89 27.42
N LYS A 392 -1.97 3.28 28.51
CA LYS A 392 -3.44 3.32 28.55
C LYS A 392 -3.99 4.33 27.54
N THR A 393 -3.47 5.56 27.53
CA THR A 393 -3.87 6.59 26.57
C THR A 393 -3.69 6.13 25.12
N SER A 394 -2.53 5.54 24.80
CA SER A 394 -2.23 5.01 23.47
C SER A 394 -3.12 3.82 23.09
N LYS A 395 -3.45 2.94 24.03
CA LYS A 395 -4.41 1.84 23.83
C LYS A 395 -5.81 2.39 23.50
N THR A 396 -6.29 3.40 24.24
CA THR A 396 -7.55 4.09 23.94
C THR A 396 -7.54 4.72 22.55
N LYS A 397 -6.52 5.52 22.20
CA LYS A 397 -6.36 6.14 20.87
C LYS A 397 -6.37 5.12 19.72
N VAL A 398 -5.74 3.95 19.91
CA VAL A 398 -5.74 2.85 18.91
C VAL A 398 -7.15 2.29 18.69
N TYR A 399 -7.94 2.11 19.75
CA TYR A 399 -9.33 1.63 19.63
C TYR A 399 -10.28 2.69 19.08
N ASP A 400 -10.18 3.94 19.51
CA ASP A 400 -11.00 5.04 19.01
C ASP A 400 -10.80 5.26 17.51
N ALA A 401 -9.55 5.19 17.06
CA ALA A 401 -9.22 5.17 15.63
C ALA A 401 -9.89 4.00 14.88
N ALA A 402 -9.85 2.78 15.43
CA ALA A 402 -10.45 1.61 14.78
C ALA A 402 -11.98 1.67 14.75
N ARG A 403 -12.63 2.15 15.83
CA ARG A 403 -14.07 2.43 15.87
C ARG A 403 -14.47 3.53 14.90
N LYS A 404 -13.66 4.59 14.76
CA LYS A 404 -13.88 5.66 13.78
C LYS A 404 -13.80 5.15 12.34
N VAL A 405 -12.85 4.27 12.02
CA VAL A 405 -12.81 3.60 10.71
C VAL A 405 -14.09 2.77 10.50
N ALA A 406 -14.53 2.00 11.50
CA ALA A 406 -15.76 1.22 11.40
C ALA A 406 -17.01 2.08 11.14
N SER A 407 -17.18 3.18 11.88
CA SER A 407 -18.32 4.09 11.67
C SER A 407 -18.31 4.69 10.27
N LEU A 408 -17.16 5.21 9.81
CA LEU A 408 -17.02 5.81 8.47
C LEU A 408 -17.43 4.84 7.36
N TYR A 409 -17.03 3.57 7.43
CA TYR A 409 -17.38 2.59 6.40
C TYR A 409 -18.79 1.99 6.55
N ARG A 410 -19.36 1.98 7.77
CA ARG A 410 -20.79 1.69 7.98
C ARG A 410 -21.66 2.74 7.29
N ASP A 411 -21.33 4.02 7.44
CA ASP A 411 -22.09 5.12 6.85
C ASP A 411 -21.99 5.11 5.31
N VAL A 412 -20.83 4.75 4.75
CA VAL A 412 -20.63 4.46 3.32
C VAL A 412 -21.53 3.32 2.82
N VAL A 413 -21.70 2.25 3.59
CA VAL A 413 -22.62 1.15 3.24
C VAL A 413 -24.06 1.61 3.28
N ALA A 414 -24.47 2.33 4.34
CA ALA A 414 -25.83 2.86 4.49
C ALA A 414 -26.25 3.75 3.30
N ARG A 415 -25.29 4.48 2.72
CA ARG A 415 -25.49 5.37 1.55
C ARG A 415 -25.27 4.69 0.19
N ASN A 416 -25.10 3.36 0.16
CA ASN A 416 -24.82 2.56 -1.06
C ASN A 416 -23.58 3.04 -1.84
N MET A 417 -22.49 3.35 -1.14
CA MET A 417 -21.25 3.90 -1.72
C MET A 417 -20.04 2.95 -1.64
N ALA A 418 -20.22 1.74 -1.12
CA ALA A 418 -19.14 0.79 -0.89
C ALA A 418 -18.40 0.36 -2.17
N ASP A 419 -19.05 0.38 -3.35
CA ASP A 419 -18.40 0.04 -4.63
C ASP A 419 -17.60 1.21 -5.22
N SER A 420 -17.72 2.41 -4.63
CA SER A 420 -17.04 3.64 -5.06
C SER A 420 -15.76 3.96 -4.29
N VAL A 421 -15.42 3.20 -3.24
CA VAL A 421 -14.26 3.50 -2.39
C VAL A 421 -12.96 2.95 -2.99
N PRO A 422 -11.80 3.62 -2.83
CA PRO A 422 -10.53 3.18 -3.39
C PRO A 422 -9.91 2.02 -2.59
N ASN A 423 -8.91 1.34 -3.17
CA ASN A 423 -8.14 0.26 -2.52
C ASN A 423 -7.50 0.68 -1.17
N THR A 424 -7.23 1.98 -0.96
CA THR A 424 -6.81 2.54 0.34
C THR A 424 -7.75 2.16 1.47
N SER A 425 -9.04 1.96 1.18
CA SER A 425 -10.05 1.51 2.13
C SER A 425 -9.73 0.13 2.72
N VAL A 426 -9.22 -0.80 1.92
CA VAL A 426 -8.78 -2.11 2.41
C VAL A 426 -7.57 -1.96 3.34
N ALA A 427 -6.65 -1.05 3.01
CA ALA A 427 -5.44 -0.80 3.80
C ALA A 427 -5.73 -0.15 5.18
N VAL A 428 -6.83 0.59 5.33
CA VAL A 428 -7.27 1.13 6.64
C VAL A 428 -8.22 0.19 7.39
N LEU A 429 -9.06 -0.58 6.69
CA LEU A 429 -10.00 -1.54 7.29
C LEU A 429 -9.28 -2.73 7.93
N LEU A 430 -8.26 -3.31 7.27
CA LEU A 430 -7.53 -4.46 7.81
C LEU A 430 -6.95 -4.21 9.22
N PRO A 431 -6.13 -3.17 9.47
CA PRO A 431 -5.62 -2.91 10.81
C PRO A 431 -6.73 -2.54 11.82
N ALA A 432 -7.82 -1.90 11.39
CA ALA A 432 -8.97 -1.63 12.26
C ALA A 432 -9.67 -2.93 12.69
N CYS A 433 -9.94 -3.86 11.77
CA CYS A 433 -10.46 -5.19 12.09
C CYS A 433 -9.57 -5.95 13.07
N VAL A 434 -8.24 -5.92 12.87
CA VAL A 434 -7.28 -6.59 13.76
C VAL A 434 -7.32 -6.00 15.17
N VAL A 435 -7.39 -4.67 15.30
CA VAL A 435 -7.56 -3.98 16.60
C VAL A 435 -8.89 -4.35 17.26
N LEU A 436 -10.01 -4.24 16.56
CA LEU A 436 -11.36 -4.51 17.08
C LEU A 436 -11.51 -5.98 17.49
N HIS A 437 -10.89 -6.92 16.77
CA HIS A 437 -10.93 -8.34 17.10
C HIS A 437 -10.30 -8.64 18.47
N ALA A 438 -9.20 -7.98 18.84
CA ALA A 438 -8.58 -8.18 20.14
C ALA A 438 -9.42 -7.60 21.30
N ASP A 439 -10.08 -6.45 21.12
CA ASP A 439 -11.00 -5.93 22.14
C ASP A 439 -12.24 -6.81 22.29
N ALA A 440 -12.81 -7.27 21.17
CA ALA A 440 -13.96 -8.17 21.11
C ALA A 440 -13.77 -9.50 21.88
N ARG A 441 -12.50 -9.91 22.08
CA ARG A 441 -12.09 -11.09 22.86
C ARG A 441 -11.82 -10.79 24.34
N SER A 442 -11.59 -9.54 24.72
CA SER A 442 -11.26 -9.18 26.09
C SER A 442 -12.46 -9.41 27.02
N THR A 443 -12.30 -10.28 28.01
CA THR A 443 -13.30 -10.56 29.05
C THR A 443 -13.45 -9.42 30.06
N ILE A 444 -12.50 -8.48 30.07
CA ILE A 444 -12.40 -7.36 31.02
C ILE A 444 -12.86 -6.04 30.35
N SER A 445 -12.96 -6.00 29.03
CA SER A 445 -13.30 -4.77 28.30
C SER A 445 -14.81 -4.51 28.27
N ALA A 446 -15.23 -3.37 28.83
CA ALA A 446 -16.60 -2.91 28.75
C ALA A 446 -17.06 -2.60 27.31
N THR A 447 -16.12 -2.35 26.37
CA THR A 447 -16.42 -2.09 24.95
C THR A 447 -16.42 -3.35 24.09
N CYS A 448 -16.18 -4.55 24.64
CA CYS A 448 -16.01 -5.76 23.83
C CYS A 448 -17.21 -6.08 22.92
N GLN A 449 -18.44 -5.74 23.34
CA GLN A 449 -19.65 -5.94 22.53
C GLN A 449 -19.74 -4.94 21.37
N GLU A 450 -19.49 -3.65 21.63
CA GLU A 450 -19.42 -2.61 20.60
C GLU A 450 -18.34 -2.93 19.56
N SER A 451 -17.18 -3.42 20.01
CA SER A 451 -16.07 -3.86 19.16
C SER A 451 -16.43 -5.07 18.29
N ARG A 452 -17.30 -5.99 18.74
CA ARG A 452 -17.82 -7.09 17.90
C ARG A 452 -18.71 -6.58 16.78
N GLU A 453 -19.57 -5.61 17.08
CA GLU A 453 -20.49 -5.01 16.10
C GLU A 453 -19.71 -4.21 15.05
N CYS A 454 -18.77 -3.36 15.49
CA CYS A 454 -17.85 -2.63 14.62
C CYS A 454 -17.00 -3.57 13.75
N LEU A 455 -16.50 -4.68 14.31
CA LEU A 455 -15.76 -5.70 13.56
C LEU A 455 -16.64 -6.36 12.48
N ALA A 456 -17.87 -6.72 12.82
CA ALA A 456 -18.81 -7.33 11.88
C ALA A 456 -19.11 -6.40 10.70
N ASP A 457 -19.26 -5.10 10.94
CA ASP A 457 -19.47 -4.10 9.88
C ASP A 457 -18.23 -3.95 8.99
N CYS A 458 -17.03 -3.84 9.56
CA CYS A 458 -15.80 -3.79 8.78
C CYS A 458 -15.60 -5.06 7.92
N VAL A 459 -15.93 -6.24 8.45
CA VAL A 459 -15.85 -7.51 7.72
C VAL A 459 -16.85 -7.57 6.56
N LYS A 460 -18.09 -7.09 6.74
CA LYS A 460 -19.08 -6.97 5.63
C LYS A 460 -18.54 -6.07 4.51
N VAL A 461 -17.92 -4.95 4.86
CA VAL A 461 -17.32 -4.03 3.88
C VAL A 461 -16.17 -4.71 3.15
N LEU A 462 -15.23 -5.33 3.87
CA LEU A 462 -14.14 -6.10 3.25
C LEU A 462 -14.67 -7.23 2.35
N GLN A 463 -15.76 -7.91 2.71
CA GLN A 463 -16.40 -8.94 1.89
C GLN A 463 -16.95 -8.38 0.57
N ARG A 464 -17.60 -7.21 0.58
CA ARG A 464 -18.07 -6.53 -0.65
C ARG A 464 -16.91 -6.02 -1.51
N LEU A 465 -15.84 -5.53 -0.88
CA LEU A 465 -14.64 -5.06 -1.59
C LEU A 465 -13.86 -6.17 -2.31
N ARG A 466 -14.17 -7.45 -2.06
CA ARG A 466 -13.58 -8.58 -2.80
C ARG A 466 -13.87 -8.48 -4.29
N ASP A 467 -15.09 -8.13 -4.70
CA ASP A 467 -15.46 -8.15 -6.12
C ASP A 467 -14.61 -7.19 -6.98
N THR A 468 -14.00 -6.18 -6.35
CA THR A 468 -13.10 -5.21 -7.00
C THR A 468 -11.62 -5.44 -6.66
N PHE A 469 -11.26 -5.78 -5.41
CA PHE A 469 -9.87 -5.74 -4.94
C PHE A 469 -9.33 -7.08 -4.41
N ALA A 470 -8.24 -7.59 -5.02
CA ALA A 470 -7.53 -8.79 -4.53
C ALA A 470 -6.87 -8.62 -3.15
N SER A 471 -6.62 -7.37 -2.74
CA SER A 471 -6.20 -7.03 -1.37
C SER A 471 -7.25 -7.41 -0.32
N ALA A 472 -8.54 -7.37 -0.65
CA ALA A 472 -9.62 -7.68 0.29
C ALA A 472 -9.71 -9.20 0.57
N ASP A 473 -9.44 -10.05 -0.42
CA ASP A 473 -9.27 -11.49 -0.21
C ASP A 473 -8.13 -11.77 0.77
N PHE A 474 -6.98 -11.11 0.59
CA PHE A 474 -5.84 -11.24 1.49
C PHE A 474 -6.14 -10.70 2.89
N ALA A 475 -6.80 -9.55 3.01
CA ALA A 475 -7.19 -8.99 4.30
C ALA A 475 -8.09 -9.96 5.09
N LEU A 476 -9.07 -10.58 4.43
CA LEU A 476 -9.95 -11.59 5.04
C LEU A 476 -9.20 -12.89 5.37
N LEU A 477 -8.23 -13.30 4.55
CA LEU A 477 -7.36 -14.45 4.86
C LEU A 477 -6.55 -14.17 6.14
N VAL A 478 -5.86 -13.03 6.22
CA VAL A 478 -5.09 -12.62 7.41
C VAL A 478 -5.98 -12.54 8.66
N LEU A 479 -7.19 -11.97 8.54
CA LEU A 479 -8.15 -11.94 9.65
C LEU A 479 -8.60 -13.34 10.08
N SER A 480 -8.89 -14.24 9.15
CA SER A 480 -9.27 -15.62 9.49
C SER A 480 -8.12 -16.39 10.17
N GLN A 481 -6.88 -16.19 9.73
CA GLN A 481 -5.69 -16.76 10.38
C GLN A 481 -5.48 -16.19 11.79
N ALA A 482 -5.67 -14.88 11.98
CA ALA A 482 -5.61 -14.26 13.30
C ALA A 482 -6.68 -14.84 14.25
N ILE A 483 -7.93 -14.96 13.79
CA ILE A 483 -9.05 -15.56 14.54
C ILE A 483 -8.74 -17.02 14.91
N GLN A 484 -8.14 -17.79 14.01
CA GLN A 484 -7.79 -19.20 14.25
C GLN A 484 -6.63 -19.36 15.25
N LYS A 485 -5.53 -18.61 15.07
CA LYS A 485 -4.39 -18.64 16.02
C LYS A 485 -4.80 -18.23 17.43
N LEU A 486 -5.76 -17.31 17.56
CA LEU A 486 -6.33 -16.87 18.83
C LEU A 486 -7.36 -17.84 19.43
N ASN A 487 -7.74 -18.94 18.75
CA ASN A 487 -8.66 -19.97 19.22
C ASN A 487 -8.05 -21.38 19.15
N PRO A 488 -7.02 -21.70 19.98
CA PRO A 488 -6.38 -23.02 19.96
C PRO A 488 -7.30 -24.19 20.35
N THR A 489 -8.45 -23.93 21.00
CA THR A 489 -9.36 -24.95 21.56
C THR A 489 -10.27 -25.66 20.56
N ILE A 490 -10.15 -25.40 19.25
CA ILE A 490 -10.88 -26.13 18.19
C ILE A 490 -9.90 -26.85 17.25
N GLN A 491 -8.97 -27.62 17.82
CA GLN A 491 -8.38 -28.76 17.12
C GLN A 491 -9.25 -30.00 17.36
N GLY A 492 -10.22 -30.23 16.48
CA GLY A 492 -10.74 -31.57 16.27
C GLY A 492 -9.61 -32.48 15.78
N PRO A 493 -9.62 -33.79 16.07
CA PRO A 493 -8.52 -34.68 15.73
C PRO A 493 -8.28 -34.67 14.21
N THR A 494 -7.08 -34.24 13.80
CA THR A 494 -6.64 -34.31 12.40
C THR A 494 -6.85 -35.72 11.86
N PRO A 495 -7.57 -35.91 10.74
CA PRO A 495 -7.58 -37.20 10.07
C PRO A 495 -6.15 -37.50 9.66
N ARG A 496 -5.61 -38.63 10.15
CA ARG A 496 -4.32 -39.14 9.68
C ARG A 496 -4.42 -39.29 8.16
N ILE A 497 -3.64 -38.50 7.42
CA ILE A 497 -3.42 -38.73 6.00
C ILE A 497 -2.73 -40.09 5.91
N THR A 498 -3.50 -41.11 5.56
CA THR A 498 -3.00 -42.41 5.16
C THR A 498 -2.09 -42.21 3.95
N SER A 499 -0.84 -42.62 4.08
CA SER A 499 0.09 -42.74 2.95
C SER A 499 -0.56 -43.52 1.79
N PRO A 500 -0.36 -43.12 0.52
CA PRO A 500 -0.81 -43.92 -0.62
C PRO A 500 -0.23 -45.34 -0.55
N PRO A 501 -0.97 -46.37 -1.00
CA PRO A 501 -0.48 -47.74 -0.97
C PRO A 501 0.73 -47.91 -1.90
N GLU A 502 1.75 -48.61 -1.40
CA GLU A 502 2.94 -48.97 -2.17
C GLU A 502 2.56 -49.83 -3.39
N LEU A 503 2.89 -49.33 -4.59
CA LEU A 503 2.96 -50.16 -5.79
C LEU A 503 4.15 -51.12 -5.63
N LYS A 504 3.85 -52.41 -5.49
CA LYS A 504 4.86 -53.47 -5.47
C LYS A 504 5.48 -53.60 -6.85
N ASP A 505 6.70 -53.10 -7.02
CA ASP A 505 7.48 -53.36 -8.21
C ASP A 505 7.85 -54.85 -8.30
N GLY A 506 7.49 -55.46 -9.42
CA GLY A 506 7.88 -56.82 -9.78
C GLY A 506 9.31 -56.85 -10.33
N GLN A 507 10.10 -57.82 -9.87
CA GLN A 507 11.50 -57.97 -10.26
C GLN A 507 11.70 -58.16 -11.77
N SER A 508 12.73 -57.52 -12.34
CA SER A 508 13.58 -58.19 -13.33
C SER A 508 15.04 -57.71 -13.22
N LYS A 509 15.98 -58.64 -13.40
CA LYS A 509 17.43 -58.42 -13.36
C LYS A 509 17.94 -57.93 -14.71
N ILE A 510 19.09 -57.24 -14.74
CA ILE A 510 20.32 -57.66 -15.47
C ILE A 510 21.50 -56.74 -15.04
N GLN A 511 22.73 -57.17 -15.31
CA GLN A 511 23.95 -56.83 -14.56
C GLN A 511 24.86 -55.78 -15.22
N SER A 512 25.65 -55.08 -14.38
CA SER A 512 27.04 -54.64 -14.63
C SER A 512 27.28 -53.54 -15.70
N THR A 513 28.36 -52.75 -15.71
CA THR A 513 29.69 -52.80 -15.05
C THR A 513 30.16 -51.40 -14.61
N SER A 514 31.12 -51.33 -13.68
CA SER A 514 31.96 -50.14 -13.42
C SER A 514 33.30 -50.26 -14.18
N PRO A 515 34.11 -49.20 -14.21
CA PRO A 515 35.51 -49.36 -13.81
C PRO A 515 36.01 -48.33 -12.78
N HIS A 516 37.09 -48.70 -12.08
CA HIS A 516 37.76 -47.94 -11.01
C HIS A 516 38.70 -46.82 -11.52
N ASN A 517 38.82 -45.72 -10.75
CA ASN A 517 39.97 -45.26 -9.91
C ASN A 517 41.43 -45.67 -10.32
N PRO A 518 42.55 -45.02 -9.85
CA PRO A 518 42.68 -44.14 -8.65
C PRO A 518 43.74 -42.98 -8.69
N GLY A 519 43.95 -42.29 -7.55
CA GLY A 519 45.17 -41.53 -7.18
C GLY A 519 44.92 -40.03 -6.86
N SER A 520 44.89 -39.51 -5.62
CA SER A 520 45.83 -39.51 -4.48
C SER A 520 47.06 -38.58 -4.63
N THR A 521 47.06 -37.39 -4.00
CA THR A 521 47.98 -36.98 -2.89
C THR A 521 47.94 -35.48 -2.51
N ASN A 522 48.10 -35.22 -1.21
CA ASN A 522 48.78 -34.09 -0.52
C ASN A 522 48.30 -32.61 -0.61
N ALA A 523 48.26 -31.98 0.58
CA ALA A 523 48.29 -30.53 0.81
C ALA A 523 49.74 -29.98 0.71
N PRO A 524 49.97 -28.64 0.75
CA PRO A 524 50.26 -28.03 2.06
C PRO A 524 49.85 -26.53 2.26
N GLN A 525 49.88 -26.17 3.55
CA GLN A 525 50.14 -24.89 4.26
C GLN A 525 50.25 -23.52 3.54
N ALA A 526 49.86 -22.48 4.31
CA ALA A 526 50.09 -21.06 4.05
C ALA A 526 51.54 -20.58 4.34
N PRO A 527 51.84 -19.31 4.05
CA PRO A 527 52.47 -18.48 5.09
C PRO A 527 51.88 -17.06 5.25
N GLN A 528 52.09 -16.48 6.44
CA GLN A 528 51.90 -15.05 6.76
C GLN A 528 53.22 -14.27 6.61
N GLU A 529 53.16 -12.96 6.34
CA GLU A 529 54.07 -11.86 6.79
C GLU A 529 53.75 -10.57 5.97
N LYS A 530 54.05 -9.32 6.35
CA LYS A 530 54.19 -8.63 7.66
C LYS A 530 54.25 -7.10 7.43
N GLY A 531 53.92 -6.29 8.45
CA GLY A 531 54.33 -4.88 8.57
C GLY A 531 53.31 -3.81 8.14
N LEU A 532 53.29 -2.60 8.71
CA LEU A 532 54.06 -2.08 9.87
C LEU A 532 53.25 -0.97 10.60
N LEU A 533 53.45 -0.84 11.92
CA LEU A 533 52.97 0.24 12.82
C LEU A 533 53.83 1.53 12.65
N PRO A 534 53.56 2.72 13.27
CA PRO A 534 52.85 3.01 14.55
C PRO A 534 51.83 4.20 14.51
N GLY A 535 51.11 4.60 15.57
CA GLY A 535 51.01 4.13 16.95
C GLY A 535 51.12 5.30 17.96
N PHE A 536 50.25 5.36 18.98
CA PHE A 536 50.42 6.11 20.25
C PHE A 536 49.44 5.61 21.33
N GLU A 537 49.92 5.53 22.57
CA GLU A 537 49.30 5.01 23.81
C GLU A 537 49.56 6.05 24.95
N PRO A 538 49.16 5.83 26.22
CA PRO A 538 47.87 5.39 26.78
C PRO A 538 47.46 6.26 28.02
N GLY A 539 46.47 5.83 28.82
CA GLY A 539 46.19 6.42 30.14
C GLY A 539 45.35 5.54 31.08
N HIS A 540 45.94 5.09 32.20
CA HIS A 540 45.33 4.27 33.26
C HIS A 540 44.17 5.01 34.00
N SER A 541 43.24 4.37 34.74
CA SER A 541 43.51 3.58 35.96
C SER A 541 42.26 2.87 36.53
N GLN A 542 42.48 1.82 37.34
CA GLN A 542 41.54 1.24 38.32
C GLN A 542 42.15 1.38 39.72
N PRO A 543 41.37 1.35 40.84
CA PRO A 543 41.16 0.07 41.55
C PRO A 543 39.81 -0.09 42.33
N SER A 544 39.59 -1.29 42.88
CA SER A 544 38.51 -1.70 43.82
C SER A 544 39.00 -1.64 45.29
N PRO A 545 38.41 -2.33 46.32
CA PRO A 545 37.04 -2.84 46.60
C PRO A 545 36.55 -2.44 48.04
N ILE A 546 35.50 -3.08 48.60
CA ILE A 546 35.38 -3.52 50.04
C ILE A 546 34.05 -4.29 50.30
N SER A 547 34.05 -5.17 51.30
CA SER A 547 33.05 -6.20 51.68
C SER A 547 32.26 -5.87 52.98
N GLY A 548 31.19 -6.62 53.31
CA GLY A 548 30.54 -6.54 54.63
C GLY A 548 29.37 -7.52 54.90
N GLU A 549 29.29 -8.03 56.13
CA GLU A 549 28.39 -9.09 56.64
C GLU A 549 27.93 -8.71 58.09
N MET A 550 27.15 -9.45 58.92
CA MET A 550 26.65 -10.83 58.91
C MET A 550 25.45 -10.97 59.90
N SER A 551 24.40 -11.76 59.59
CA SER A 551 23.41 -12.33 60.55
C SER A 551 22.53 -11.33 61.38
N THR A 552 21.51 -11.69 62.19
CA THR A 552 21.04 -12.97 62.79
C THR A 552 19.52 -12.96 63.11
N GLU A 553 18.98 -14.15 63.32
CA GLU A 553 17.63 -14.61 63.76
C GLU A 553 16.79 -13.77 64.76
N ARG A 554 15.46 -13.96 64.68
CA ARG A 554 14.63 -14.37 65.84
C ARG A 554 13.39 -15.18 65.42
N VAL A 555 13.03 -16.15 66.27
CA VAL A 555 11.84 -17.01 66.16
C VAL A 555 10.85 -16.62 67.26
N ASP A 556 9.55 -16.63 66.97
CA ASP A 556 8.50 -16.82 67.98
C ASP A 556 7.30 -17.60 67.38
N LEU A 557 6.55 -18.29 68.26
CA LEU A 557 5.58 -19.34 67.92
C LEU A 557 4.13 -18.82 68.02
N ILE A 558 3.28 -19.14 67.03
CA ILE A 558 1.81 -19.05 67.12
C ILE A 558 1.18 -20.37 66.65
N GLY A 559 0.03 -20.72 67.24
CA GLY A 559 -0.56 -22.06 67.24
C GLY A 559 -1.44 -22.45 66.03
N PRO A 560 -1.98 -23.69 66.05
CA PRO A 560 -2.64 -24.28 64.89
C PRO A 560 -4.14 -23.94 64.83
N ASP A 561 -4.48 -22.77 64.29
CA ASP A 561 -5.85 -22.51 63.76
C ASP A 561 -5.87 -21.60 62.50
N GLU A 562 -4.79 -20.89 62.18
CA GLU A 562 -4.72 -20.07 60.96
C GLU A 562 -4.43 -20.88 59.67
N ARG A 563 -3.99 -22.14 59.79
CA ARG A 563 -3.56 -22.95 58.62
C ARG A 563 -4.68 -23.36 57.66
N ALA A 564 -5.95 -23.29 58.04
CA ALA A 564 -7.06 -23.58 57.15
C ALA A 564 -7.41 -22.37 56.27
N GLU A 565 -7.45 -21.17 56.85
CA GLU A 565 -7.71 -19.94 56.10
C GLU A 565 -6.48 -19.49 55.30
N GLU A 566 -5.27 -19.61 55.85
CA GLU A 566 -4.03 -19.23 55.14
C GLU A 566 -3.75 -20.17 53.94
N ALA A 567 -4.06 -21.47 54.06
CA ALA A 567 -3.99 -22.39 52.92
C ALA A 567 -5.01 -22.03 51.84
N ALA A 568 -6.27 -21.77 52.20
CA ALA A 568 -7.30 -21.36 51.25
C ALA A 568 -6.97 -20.00 50.59
N HIS A 569 -6.43 -19.04 51.33
CA HIS A 569 -6.04 -17.73 50.77
C HIS A 569 -4.80 -17.84 49.88
N THR A 570 -3.81 -18.68 50.24
CA THR A 570 -2.61 -18.91 49.42
C THR A 570 -2.93 -19.71 48.16
N GLU A 571 -3.85 -20.68 48.23
CA GLU A 571 -4.30 -21.46 47.07
C GLU A 571 -5.17 -20.60 46.13
N THR A 572 -6.07 -19.77 46.67
CA THR A 572 -6.82 -18.77 45.88
C THR A 572 -5.89 -17.73 45.26
N GLN A 573 -4.87 -17.24 45.97
CA GLN A 573 -3.87 -16.32 45.40
C GLN A 573 -2.93 -17.02 44.40
N LEU A 574 -2.66 -18.32 44.53
CA LEU A 574 -1.89 -19.09 43.53
C LEU A 574 -2.73 -19.40 42.28
N GLU A 575 -4.04 -19.63 42.42
CA GLU A 575 -4.97 -19.74 41.29
C GLU A 575 -5.20 -18.39 40.62
N GLU A 576 -5.37 -17.30 41.37
CA GLU A 576 -5.40 -15.94 40.80
C GLU A 576 -4.06 -15.60 40.13
N VAL A 577 -2.90 -15.87 40.75
CA VAL A 577 -1.60 -15.61 40.12
C VAL A 577 -1.37 -16.50 38.88
N ARG A 578 -1.84 -17.76 38.86
CA ARG A 578 -1.82 -18.59 37.64
C ARG A 578 -2.76 -18.05 36.57
N ALA A 579 -3.99 -17.68 36.93
CA ALA A 579 -4.94 -17.06 36.00
C ALA A 579 -4.38 -15.74 35.44
N TYR A 580 -3.77 -14.88 36.27
CA TYR A 580 -3.11 -13.65 35.84
C TYR A 580 -1.82 -13.90 35.03
N GLN A 581 -1.13 -15.02 35.22
CA GLN A 581 0.02 -15.43 34.40
C GLN A 581 -0.44 -15.96 33.02
N GLU A 582 -1.51 -16.76 32.96
CA GLU A 582 -2.12 -17.18 31.70
C GLU A 582 -2.75 -16.00 30.94
N ILE A 583 -3.47 -15.09 31.62
CA ILE A 583 -4.10 -13.88 31.03
C ILE A 583 -3.06 -12.92 30.42
N ASN A 584 -1.86 -12.82 30.99
CA ASN A 584 -0.80 -12.01 30.39
C ASN A 584 -0.08 -12.75 29.24
N SER A 585 0.18 -14.06 29.36
CA SER A 585 0.83 -14.82 28.28
C SER A 585 0.05 -14.86 26.95
N VAL A 586 -1.28 -14.70 27.01
CA VAL A 586 -2.18 -14.75 25.84
C VAL A 586 -2.33 -13.39 25.13
N ASN A 587 -1.97 -12.27 25.77
CA ASN A 587 -2.09 -10.93 25.18
C ASN A 587 -0.86 -10.48 24.37
N ASP A 588 0.26 -11.20 24.45
CA ASP A 588 1.57 -10.69 24.00
C ASP A 588 2.02 -11.22 22.62
N LEU A 589 1.46 -12.33 22.14
CA LEU A 589 1.95 -13.02 20.93
C LEU A 589 1.22 -12.65 19.62
N TRP A 590 0.03 -12.07 19.70
CA TRP A 590 -0.86 -11.94 18.54
C TRP A 590 -0.47 -10.83 17.56
N TRP A 591 0.35 -9.86 18.00
CA TRP A 591 0.87 -8.81 17.14
C TRP A 591 2.05 -9.29 16.29
N ASP A 592 3.10 -9.83 16.90
CA ASP A 592 4.33 -10.24 16.18
C ASP A 592 4.07 -11.35 15.15
N ASP A 593 3.12 -12.24 15.43
CA ASP A 593 2.68 -13.30 14.50
C ASP A 593 1.86 -12.80 13.30
N LEU A 594 1.42 -11.54 13.33
CA LEU A 594 0.71 -10.81 12.27
C LEU A 594 1.62 -9.75 11.62
N MET A 595 2.83 -9.56 12.16
CA MET A 595 3.90 -8.72 11.60
C MET A 595 4.83 -9.54 10.65
N ASN A 596 4.91 -10.86 10.84
CA ASN A 596 5.81 -11.77 10.11
C ASN A 596 5.16 -12.58 8.97
N VAL A 597 3.92 -12.29 8.58
CA VAL A 597 3.23 -12.83 7.39
C VAL A 597 3.18 -11.77 6.29
#